data_AF-X1GAS3-F1
#
_entry.id   AF-X1GAS3-F1
#
_cell.length_a   1.000
_cell.length_b   1.000
_cell.length_c   1.000
_cell.angle_alpha   90.00
_cell.angle_beta   90.00
_cell.angle_gamma   90.00
#
_symmetry.space_group_name_H-M   'P 1'
#
loop_
_entity.id
_entity.type
_entity.pdbx_description
1 polymer ?
#
loop_
_entity_poly.entity_id
_entity_poly.type
_entity_poly.pdbx_seq_one_letter_code
_entity_poly.pdbx_strand_id
1 'polypeptide(L)'
;MEKEYKRLRKTMKDKNFFQSLKTPGKKSKGFTLIEVLVTIVIIAIVVIPIMTVLTRGTHSSRMISKKERALFVAQEEIEKILSKKGIVLNDTVYSVKEGKSFFVVKRKTKNNEGLITLSIEIYQDTTDTPLARLKSLKMEMY
;
A
#
# COMPACT_ATOMS: atom_id res chain seq x y z
N MET A 1 4.05 -77.16 -0.95
CA MET A 1 3.12 -76.23 -1.63
C MET A 1 1.64 -76.46 -1.28
N GLU A 2 1.08 -77.66 -1.40
CA GLU A 2 -0.39 -77.87 -1.21
C GLU A 2 -0.92 -77.57 0.20
N LYS A 3 -0.12 -77.83 1.26
CA LYS A 3 -0.48 -77.50 2.65
C LYS A 3 -0.62 -76.00 2.89
N GLU A 4 0.16 -75.19 2.19
CA GLU A 4 0.17 -73.73 2.33
C GLU A 4 -1.03 -73.11 1.62
N TYR A 5 -1.36 -73.65 0.44
CA TYR A 5 -2.56 -73.27 -0.32
C TYR A 5 -3.85 -73.57 0.46
N LYS A 6 -3.93 -74.72 1.15
CA LYS A 6 -5.07 -75.06 2.01
C LYS A 6 -5.19 -74.16 3.24
N ARG A 7 -4.08 -73.67 3.80
CA ARG A 7 -4.08 -72.70 4.92
C ARG A 7 -4.59 -71.33 4.47
N LEU A 8 -4.09 -70.82 3.34
CA LEU A 8 -4.52 -69.55 2.75
C LEU A 8 -6.01 -69.56 2.38
N ARG A 9 -6.51 -70.68 1.85
CA ARG A 9 -7.94 -70.82 1.54
C ARG A 9 -8.81 -70.86 2.80
N LYS A 10 -8.29 -71.37 3.93
CA LYS A 10 -9.01 -71.43 5.20
C LYS A 10 -9.11 -70.05 5.86
N THR A 11 -8.04 -69.24 5.82
CA THR A 11 -8.06 -67.85 6.32
C THR A 11 -8.95 -66.94 5.48
N MET A 12 -8.99 -67.12 4.15
CA MET A 12 -9.92 -66.36 3.29
C MET A 12 -11.39 -66.77 3.44
N LYS A 13 -11.70 -67.95 3.99
CA LYS A 13 -13.10 -68.39 4.18
C LYS A 13 -13.70 -67.97 5.52
N ASP A 14 -12.90 -67.34 6.38
CA ASP A 14 -13.38 -66.83 7.65
C ASP A 14 -14.29 -65.61 7.41
N LYS A 15 -15.58 -65.75 7.74
CA LYS A 15 -16.57 -64.67 7.59
C LYS A 15 -16.18 -63.43 8.40
N ASN A 16 -15.41 -63.60 9.47
CA ASN A 16 -14.91 -62.50 10.30
C ASN A 16 -13.76 -61.73 9.63
N PHE A 17 -12.99 -62.37 8.72
CA PHE A 17 -11.90 -61.72 7.99
C PHE A 17 -12.43 -60.68 7.00
N PHE A 18 -13.53 -60.98 6.31
CA PHE A 18 -14.20 -59.97 5.46
C PHE A 18 -15.00 -58.94 6.26
N GLN A 19 -15.40 -59.27 7.49
CA GLN A 19 -16.09 -58.35 8.38
C GLN A 19 -15.14 -57.28 8.96
N SER A 20 -13.86 -57.61 9.18
CA SER A 20 -12.83 -56.64 9.57
C SER A 20 -12.37 -55.73 8.43
N LEU A 21 -12.55 -56.15 7.17
CA LEU A 21 -12.34 -55.32 5.98
C LEU A 21 -13.49 -54.36 5.68
N LYS A 22 -14.60 -54.44 6.45
CA LYS A 22 -15.72 -53.50 6.34
C LYS A 22 -15.33 -52.19 7.02
N THR A 23 -14.58 -51.37 6.29
CA THR A 23 -14.37 -49.97 6.68
C THR A 23 -15.74 -49.34 6.91
N PRO A 24 -15.95 -48.61 8.03
CA PRO A 24 -17.19 -47.87 8.21
C PRO A 24 -17.27 -46.90 7.04
N GLY A 25 -18.26 -47.10 6.16
CA GLY A 25 -18.46 -46.24 5.00
C GLY A 25 -18.43 -44.79 5.48
N LYS A 26 -17.43 -44.02 5.02
CA LYS A 26 -17.35 -42.59 5.28
C LYS A 26 -18.68 -42.01 4.85
N LYS A 27 -19.50 -41.58 5.82
CA LYS A 27 -20.68 -40.78 5.53
C LYS A 27 -20.17 -39.48 4.92
N SER A 28 -20.20 -39.38 3.60
CA SER A 28 -20.06 -38.11 2.89
C SER A 28 -21.25 -37.26 3.28
N LYS A 29 -21.13 -36.50 4.37
CA LYS A 29 -22.07 -35.45 4.71
C LYS A 29 -21.99 -34.44 3.56
N GLY A 30 -22.95 -34.48 2.64
CA GLY A 30 -23.08 -33.47 1.60
C GLY A 30 -23.29 -32.10 2.26
N PHE A 31 -22.78 -31.04 1.63
CA PHE A 31 -23.03 -29.68 2.07
C PHE A 31 -24.54 -29.45 2.18
N THR A 32 -24.97 -28.95 3.33
CA THR A 32 -26.37 -28.59 3.51
C THR A 32 -26.63 -27.24 2.83
N LEU A 33 -27.84 -27.04 2.31
CA LEU A 33 -28.21 -25.76 1.66
C LEU A 33 -28.05 -24.58 2.63
N ILE A 34 -28.34 -24.82 3.91
CA ILE A 34 -28.16 -23.83 4.99
C ILE A 34 -26.69 -23.47 5.20
N GLU A 35 -25.76 -24.41 5.10
CA GLU A 35 -24.33 -24.16 5.27
C GLU A 35 -23.78 -23.24 4.17
N VAL A 36 -24.21 -23.43 2.92
CA VAL A 36 -23.85 -22.55 1.81
C VAL A 36 -24.44 -21.15 2.01
N LEU A 37 -25.70 -21.07 2.44
CA LEU A 37 -26.37 -19.79 2.71
C LEU A 37 -25.68 -19.02 3.83
N VAL A 38 -25.38 -19.68 4.95
CA VAL A 38 -24.63 -19.09 6.08
C VAL A 38 -23.24 -18.64 5.64
N THR A 39 -22.54 -19.43 4.83
CA THR A 39 -21.22 -19.06 4.29
C THR A 39 -21.30 -17.78 3.44
N ILE A 40 -22.29 -17.66 2.55
CA ILE A 40 -22.47 -16.46 1.72
C ILE A 40 -22.75 -15.23 2.60
N VAL A 41 -23.60 -15.38 3.63
CA VAL A 41 -23.90 -14.30 4.59
C VAL A 41 -22.64 -13.85 5.33
N ILE A 42 -21.83 -14.79 5.82
CA ILE A 42 -20.57 -14.48 6.50
C ILE A 42 -19.63 -13.74 5.56
N ILE A 43 -19.47 -14.21 4.32
CA ILE A 43 -18.63 -13.55 3.31
C ILE A 43 -19.12 -12.12 3.05
N ALA A 44 -20.43 -11.91 2.87
CA ALA A 44 -21.00 -10.59 2.62
C ALA A 44 -20.67 -9.59 3.73
N ILE A 45 -20.70 -10.04 4.99
CA ILE A 45 -20.33 -9.21 6.14
C ILE A 45 -18.82 -8.89 6.14
N VAL A 46 -17.98 -9.87 5.83
CA VAL A 46 -16.51 -9.75 5.88
C VAL A 46 -15.93 -8.90 4.74
N VAL A 47 -16.55 -8.89 3.56
CA VAL A 47 -16.03 -8.17 2.38
C VAL A 47 -16.02 -6.64 2.59
N ILE A 48 -16.99 -6.10 3.32
CA ILE A 48 -17.15 -4.65 3.53
C ILE A 48 -15.91 -4.01 4.21
N PRO A 49 -15.43 -4.49 5.38
CA PRO A 49 -14.24 -3.91 6.01
C PRO A 49 -12.97 -4.11 5.17
N ILE A 50 -12.84 -5.24 4.46
CA ILE A 50 -11.68 -5.50 3.58
C ILE A 50 -11.63 -4.46 2.46
N MET A 51 -12.74 -4.22 1.78
CA MET A 51 -12.83 -3.19 0.74
C MET A 51 -12.51 -1.79 1.28
N THR A 52 -12.97 -1.48 2.49
CA THR A 52 -12.69 -0.20 3.14
C THR A 52 -11.19 -0.02 3.41
N VAL A 53 -10.48 -1.05 3.86
CA VAL A 53 -9.03 -0.98 4.10
C VAL A 53 -8.27 -0.84 2.77
N LEU A 54 -8.63 -1.62 1.75
CA LEU A 54 -7.98 -1.58 0.44
C LEU A 54 -8.15 -0.22 -0.25
N THR A 55 -9.36 0.34 -0.24
CA THR A 55 -9.64 1.67 -0.81
C THR A 55 -8.90 2.78 -0.07
N ARG A 56 -8.82 2.72 1.27
CA ARG A 56 -8.01 3.66 2.05
C ARG A 56 -6.52 3.51 1.77
N GLY A 57 -6.01 2.29 1.64
CA GLY A 57 -4.61 2.02 1.33
C GLY A 57 -4.20 2.58 -0.03
N THR A 58 -5.02 2.33 -1.06
CA THR A 58 -4.78 2.86 -2.42
C THR A 58 -4.88 4.39 -2.47
N HIS A 59 -5.85 4.99 -1.79
CA HIS A 59 -5.95 6.46 -1.69
C HIS A 59 -4.74 7.05 -0.97
N SER A 60 -4.31 6.45 0.14
CA SER A 60 -3.13 6.88 0.89
C SER A 60 -1.86 6.80 0.05
N SER A 61 -1.65 5.68 -0.67
CA SER A 61 -0.50 5.51 -1.56
C SER A 61 -0.44 6.58 -2.66
N ARG A 62 -1.59 6.93 -3.26
CA ARG A 62 -1.66 8.02 -4.24
C ARG A 62 -1.29 9.38 -3.62
N MET A 63 -1.76 9.65 -2.41
CA MET A 63 -1.43 10.89 -1.69
C MET A 63 0.05 10.97 -1.31
N ILE A 64 0.66 9.86 -0.88
CA ILE A 64 2.09 9.78 -0.60
C ILE A 64 2.90 10.07 -1.85
N SER A 65 2.56 9.43 -2.98
CA SER A 65 3.26 9.66 -4.25
C SER A 65 3.17 11.13 -4.71
N LYS A 66 2.01 11.79 -4.52
CA LYS A 66 1.87 13.23 -4.80
C LYS A 66 2.79 14.08 -3.91
N LYS A 67 2.87 13.77 -2.61
CA LYS A 67 3.74 14.47 -1.66
C LYS A 67 5.22 14.28 -1.97
N GLU A 68 5.64 13.06 -2.31
CA GLU A 68 7.02 12.76 -2.71
C GLU A 68 7.43 13.58 -3.92
N ARG A 69 6.60 13.63 -4.97
CA ARG A 69 6.88 14.46 -6.15
C ARG A 69 6.97 15.95 -5.80
N ALA A 70 6.03 16.46 -5.00
CA ALA A 70 6.08 17.83 -4.54
C ALA A 70 7.35 18.12 -3.73
N LEU A 71 7.80 17.16 -2.90
CA LEU A 71 9.03 17.27 -2.13
C LEU A 71 10.26 17.29 -3.03
N PHE A 72 10.34 16.42 -4.05
CA PHE A 72 11.42 16.43 -5.03
C PHE A 72 11.53 17.77 -5.75
N VAL A 73 10.40 18.31 -6.23
CA VAL A 73 10.37 19.65 -6.84
C VAL A 73 10.85 20.71 -5.84
N ALA A 74 10.39 20.66 -4.58
CA ALA A 74 10.83 21.61 -3.56
C ALA A 74 12.35 21.52 -3.31
N GLN A 75 12.91 20.31 -3.27
CA GLN A 75 14.35 20.08 -3.07
C GLN A 75 15.16 20.60 -4.24
N GLU A 76 14.77 20.26 -5.46
CA GLU A 76 15.43 20.73 -6.68
C GLU A 76 15.45 22.26 -6.75
N GLU A 77 14.36 22.93 -6.38
CA GLU A 77 14.30 24.38 -6.34
C GLU A 77 15.19 24.99 -5.26
N ILE A 78 15.27 24.37 -4.07
CA ILE A 78 16.24 24.80 -3.04
C ILE A 78 17.67 24.65 -3.56
N GLU A 79 18.03 23.51 -4.15
CA GLU A 79 19.38 23.24 -4.65
C GLU A 79 19.76 24.19 -5.78
N LYS A 80 18.85 24.47 -6.73
CA LYS A 80 19.03 25.49 -7.78
C LYS A 80 19.33 26.88 -7.20
N ILE A 81 18.70 27.23 -6.10
CA ILE A 81 18.90 28.54 -5.44
C ILE A 81 20.22 28.56 -4.66
N LEU A 82 20.53 27.49 -3.94
CA LEU A 82 21.74 27.39 -3.12
C LEU A 82 23.01 27.27 -3.97
N SER A 83 22.94 26.60 -5.11
CA SER A 83 24.07 26.43 -6.04
C SER A 83 24.52 27.73 -6.73
N LYS A 84 23.62 28.70 -6.88
CA LYS A 84 23.94 29.98 -7.52
C LYS A 84 24.44 30.99 -6.48
N LYS A 85 25.74 31.31 -6.55
CA LYS A 85 26.35 32.39 -5.75
C LYS A 85 25.81 33.75 -6.21
N GLY A 86 25.49 34.65 -5.26
CA GLY A 86 25.10 36.04 -5.54
C GLY A 86 23.65 36.29 -5.97
N ILE A 87 22.73 35.32 -5.82
CA ILE A 87 21.31 35.56 -6.12
C ILE A 87 20.64 36.40 -5.03
N VAL A 88 20.01 37.50 -5.45
CA VAL A 88 19.00 38.21 -4.66
C VAL A 88 17.76 37.34 -4.55
N LEU A 89 17.47 36.89 -3.32
CA LEU A 89 16.35 36.02 -3.01
C LEU A 89 15.06 36.86 -2.92
N ASN A 90 14.35 36.96 -4.04
CA ASN A 90 13.04 37.60 -4.11
C ASN A 90 11.92 36.56 -3.99
N ASP A 91 10.78 37.01 -3.45
CA ASP A 91 9.54 36.24 -3.46
C ASP A 91 9.09 36.03 -4.91
N THR A 92 8.80 34.78 -5.26
CA THR A 92 8.36 34.41 -6.61
C THR A 92 7.28 33.35 -6.57
N VAL A 93 6.40 33.39 -7.56
CA VAL A 93 5.37 32.38 -7.78
C VAL A 93 5.42 31.96 -9.25
N TYR A 94 5.63 30.68 -9.52
CA TYR A 94 5.68 30.14 -10.88
C TYR A 94 5.19 28.70 -10.90
N SER A 95 4.84 28.21 -12.09
CA SER A 95 4.40 26.84 -12.29
C SER A 95 5.53 25.99 -12.88
N VAL A 96 5.73 24.80 -12.32
CA VAL A 96 6.67 23.78 -12.81
C VAL A 96 5.87 22.56 -13.23
N LYS A 97 6.19 22.03 -14.41
CA LYS A 97 5.59 20.77 -14.89
C LYS A 97 6.52 19.63 -14.54
N GLU A 98 6.03 18.69 -13.73
CA GLU A 98 6.76 17.50 -13.34
C GLU A 98 5.97 16.26 -13.78
N GLY A 99 6.47 15.60 -14.83
CA GLY A 99 5.77 14.54 -15.53
C GLY A 99 4.45 15.02 -16.17
N LYS A 100 3.32 14.53 -15.65
CA LYS A 100 1.97 14.88 -16.11
C LYS A 100 1.28 15.92 -15.22
N SER A 101 1.91 16.35 -14.13
CA SER A 101 1.32 17.25 -13.14
C SER A 101 1.93 18.65 -13.25
N PHE A 102 1.12 19.66 -12.95
CA PHE A 102 1.59 21.03 -12.73
C PHE A 102 1.65 21.32 -11.24
N PHE A 103 2.74 21.93 -10.81
CA PHE A 103 2.98 22.35 -9.45
C PHE A 103 3.22 23.86 -9.41
N VAL A 104 2.56 24.55 -8.48
CA VAL A 104 2.84 25.97 -8.23
C VAL A 104 3.88 26.06 -7.13
N VAL A 105 5.01 26.66 -7.46
CA VAL A 105 6.13 26.93 -6.55
C VAL A 105 5.97 28.34 -6.02
N LYS A 106 5.81 28.48 -4.69
CA LYS A 106 5.79 29.77 -4.00
C LYS A 106 7.03 29.89 -3.13
N ARG A 107 7.89 30.82 -3.50
CA ARG A 107 9.09 31.19 -2.76
C ARG A 107 8.79 32.38 -1.87
N LYS A 108 9.16 32.27 -0.60
CA LYS A 108 9.12 33.36 0.37
C LYS A 108 10.50 33.51 1.00
N THR A 109 10.96 34.74 1.11
CA THR A 109 12.23 35.08 1.72
C THR A 109 11.99 36.02 2.89
N LYS A 110 12.58 35.70 4.04
CA LYS A 110 12.56 36.56 5.23
C LYS A 110 14.00 36.82 5.66
N ASN A 111 14.40 38.08 5.68
CA ASN A 111 15.68 38.50 6.25
C ASN A 111 15.45 38.93 7.71
N ASN A 112 16.13 38.27 8.63
CA ASN A 112 16.20 38.67 10.03
C ASN A 112 17.69 38.86 10.38
N GLU A 113 18.15 40.11 10.43
CA GLU A 113 19.47 40.46 11.00
C GLU A 113 20.66 39.69 10.36
N GLY A 114 20.65 39.50 9.03
CA GLY A 114 21.72 38.81 8.29
C GLY A 114 21.50 37.30 8.12
N LEU A 115 20.42 36.75 8.71
CA LEU A 115 19.96 35.39 8.44
C LEU A 115 18.79 35.41 7.47
N ILE A 116 19.00 34.86 6.27
CA ILE A 116 17.96 34.74 5.26
C ILE A 116 17.28 33.37 5.39
N THR A 117 15.98 33.38 5.68
CA THR A 117 15.13 32.19 5.64
C THR A 117 14.44 32.10 4.29
N LEU A 118 14.74 31.04 3.55
CA LEU A 118 14.07 30.68 2.30
C LEU A 118 12.99 29.64 2.60
N SER A 119 11.74 29.92 2.23
CA SER A 119 10.63 28.96 2.30
C SER A 119 10.12 28.67 0.89
N ILE A 120 10.11 27.40 0.50
CA ILE A 120 9.52 26.93 -0.75
C ILE A 120 8.26 26.13 -0.41
N GLU A 121 7.13 26.57 -0.95
CA GLU A 121 5.82 25.92 -0.81
C GLU A 121 5.37 25.42 -2.18
N ILE A 122 5.01 24.14 -2.26
CA ILE A 122 4.59 23.49 -3.50
C ILE A 122 3.11 23.14 -3.41
N TYR A 123 2.33 23.62 -4.37
CA TYR A 123 0.90 23.36 -4.49
C TYR A 123 0.60 22.57 -5.75
N GLN A 124 -0.47 21.78 -5.75
CA GLN A 124 -0.98 21.11 -6.93
C GLN A 124 -2.38 21.68 -7.21
N ASP A 125 -2.59 22.24 -8.40
CA ASP A 125 -3.79 23.04 -8.75
C ASP A 125 -4.00 24.27 -7.83
N THR A 126 -5.25 24.75 -7.73
CA THR A 126 -5.70 25.91 -6.94
C THR A 126 -5.95 25.57 -5.46
N THR A 127 -5.30 24.54 -4.91
CA THR A 127 -5.49 24.20 -3.49
C THR A 127 -4.78 25.22 -2.60
N ASP A 128 -5.44 25.70 -1.54
CA ASP A 128 -4.83 26.61 -0.56
C ASP A 128 -3.82 25.94 0.39
N THR A 129 -3.75 24.61 0.38
CA THR A 129 -2.82 23.85 1.24
C THR A 129 -1.63 23.33 0.43
N PRO A 130 -0.39 23.63 0.83
CA PRO A 130 0.79 23.13 0.13
C PRO A 130 0.93 21.62 0.36
N LEU A 131 1.26 20.88 -0.71
CA LEU A 131 1.58 19.46 -0.64
C LEU A 131 2.93 19.21 0.02
N ALA A 132 3.88 20.13 -0.18
CA ALA A 132 5.19 20.11 0.46
C ALA A 132 5.61 21.54 0.81
N ARG A 133 6.30 21.66 1.94
CA ARG A 133 6.94 22.91 2.39
C ARG A 133 8.35 22.58 2.84
N LEU A 134 9.34 23.25 2.27
CA LEU A 134 10.72 23.18 2.71
C LEU A 134 11.20 24.56 3.15
N LYS A 135 12.05 24.57 4.17
CA LYS A 135 12.71 25.77 4.67
C LYS A 135 14.21 25.55 4.66
N SER A 136 14.96 26.54 4.20
CA SER A 136 16.42 26.56 4.27
C SER A 136 16.88 27.89 4.85
N LEU A 137 18.01 27.87 5.54
CA LEU A 137 18.64 29.02 6.16
C LEU A 137 19.95 29.29 5.44
N LYS A 138 20.19 30.55 5.07
CA LYS A 138 21.44 31.01 4.49
C LYS A 138 21.93 32.23 5.25
N MET A 139 23.19 32.20 5.69
CA MET A 139 23.85 33.39 6.23
C MET A 139 24.36 34.26 5.09
N GLU A 140 24.11 35.56 5.19
CA GLU A 140 24.73 36.57 4.35
C GLU A 140 26.16 36.78 4.85
N MET A 141 27.16 36.23 4.15
CA MET A 141 28.56 36.58 4.41
C MET A 141 28.82 37.92 3.72
N TYR A 142 29.01 38.96 4.53
CA TYR A 142 29.46 40.30 4.11
C TYR A 142 30.87 40.25 3.53
#